data_AF-A0A3N5MLV4-F1
#
_entry.id   AF-A0A3N5MLV4-F1
#
_cell.length_a   1.000
_cell.length_b   1.000
_cell.length_c   1.000
_cell.angle_alpha   90.00
_cell.angle_beta   90.00
_cell.angle_gamma   90.00
#
_symmetry.space_group_name_H-M   'P 1'
#
loop_
_entity.id
_entity.type
_entity.pdbx_description
1 polymer ?
#
loop_
_entity_poly.entity_id
_entity_poly.type
_entity_poly.pdbx_seq_one_letter_code
_entity_poly.pdbx_strand_id
1 'polypeptide(L)'
;MSSLTSGIGGGWFGGPNKTTADVGSINEDQLLAAAKTDGPGSGGGFEVAHGCPRFQVWSREGYVTIYEQGRVGDGLAVMHRGEITKTARECQIEPGRVSVKVGFSGRVLLGPKGKTGNVALPLTVFVSDAKREKIATDKVKIEVAVTLDKPIGYFSVVRTVSFNVPEGSRPAEYEVY
;
A
#
# COMPACT_ATOMS: atom_id res chain seq x y z
N MET A 1 -8.19 -66.79 48.06
CA MET A 1 -8.51 -65.83 49.12
C MET A 1 -9.38 -64.75 48.53
N SER A 2 -10.60 -64.63 49.06
CA SER A 2 -11.66 -63.73 48.60
C SER A 2 -11.35 -62.27 48.93
N SER A 3 -11.77 -61.33 48.08
CA SER A 3 -12.72 -60.26 48.46
C SER A 3 -13.06 -59.35 47.28
N LEU A 4 -14.35 -59.08 47.17
CA LEU A 4 -15.05 -58.16 46.26
C LEU A 4 -14.90 -56.72 46.77
N THR A 5 -14.97 -55.71 45.90
CA THR A 5 -15.88 -54.56 46.11
C THR A 5 -16.01 -53.69 44.86
N SER A 6 -17.25 -53.25 44.63
CA SER A 6 -17.78 -52.49 43.50
C SER A 6 -17.54 -50.98 43.64
N GLY A 7 -17.64 -50.24 42.53
CA GLY A 7 -17.70 -48.78 42.57
C GLY A 7 -17.86 -48.13 41.19
N ILE A 8 -19.04 -48.30 40.59
CA ILE A 8 -19.49 -47.52 39.43
C ILE A 8 -20.14 -46.25 39.98
N GLY A 9 -19.57 -45.08 39.67
CA GLY A 9 -20.10 -43.78 40.06
C GLY A 9 -19.91 -42.78 38.93
N GLY A 10 -21.00 -42.42 38.26
CA GLY A 10 -21.02 -41.34 37.28
C GLY A 10 -20.91 -39.97 37.94
N GLY A 11 -20.18 -39.06 37.30
CA GLY A 11 -20.02 -37.67 37.71
C GLY A 11 -19.82 -36.79 36.49
N TRP A 12 -20.91 -36.20 36.02
CA TRP A 12 -20.95 -35.03 35.14
C TRP A 12 -20.55 -33.78 35.96
N PHE A 13 -20.04 -32.74 35.29
CA PHE A 13 -19.86 -31.32 35.71
C PHE A 13 -18.44 -30.83 36.04
N GLY A 14 -17.99 -29.82 35.25
CA GLY A 14 -17.27 -28.63 35.75
C GLY A 14 -15.85 -28.39 35.21
N GLY A 15 -15.66 -27.40 34.33
CA GLY A 15 -14.35 -26.91 33.82
C GLY A 15 -13.47 -26.20 34.88
N PRO A 16 -12.37 -25.46 34.52
CA PRO A 16 -12.17 -24.70 33.29
C PRO A 16 -10.84 -24.97 32.55
N ASN A 17 -10.87 -24.66 31.24
CA ASN A 17 -9.74 -24.72 30.32
C ASN A 17 -8.76 -23.57 30.58
N LYS A 18 -7.51 -23.90 30.91
CA LYS A 18 -6.39 -22.95 31.03
C LYS A 18 -5.41 -23.29 29.91
N THR A 19 -5.62 -22.72 28.73
CA THR A 19 -4.72 -22.85 27.58
C THR A 19 -3.50 -21.97 27.79
N THR A 20 -2.45 -22.55 28.36
CA THR A 20 -1.07 -22.10 28.17
C THR A 20 -0.71 -22.42 26.72
N ALA A 21 -0.36 -21.40 25.93
CA ALA A 21 0.10 -21.56 24.56
C ALA A 21 1.45 -22.27 24.56
N ASP A 22 1.46 -23.53 24.13
CA ASP A 22 2.65 -24.28 23.80
C ASP A 22 3.05 -23.91 22.37
N VAL A 23 4.27 -23.41 22.18
CA VAL A 23 4.84 -23.09 20.87
C VAL A 23 5.20 -24.41 20.20
N GLY A 24 4.19 -25.08 19.64
CA GLY A 24 4.32 -26.34 18.93
C GLY A 24 5.06 -26.17 17.60
N SER A 25 5.93 -27.13 17.31
CA SER A 25 6.75 -27.27 16.10
C SER A 25 6.00 -26.90 14.81
N ILE A 26 6.57 -25.96 14.06
CA ILE A 26 6.05 -25.52 12.77
C ILE A 26 6.24 -26.63 11.74
N ASN A 27 5.15 -27.15 11.18
CA ASN A 27 5.17 -28.15 10.11
C ASN A 27 5.34 -27.51 8.72
N GLU A 28 6.02 -28.22 7.81
CA GLU A 28 6.27 -27.76 6.42
C GLU A 28 4.98 -27.42 5.68
N ASP A 29 3.89 -28.16 5.94
CA ASP A 29 2.57 -27.87 5.35
C ASP A 29 2.00 -26.51 5.78
N GLN A 30 2.32 -26.08 7.01
CA GLN A 30 1.87 -24.80 7.55
C GLN A 30 2.67 -23.63 6.96
N LEU A 31 3.95 -23.86 6.67
CA LEU A 31 4.81 -22.92 5.94
C LEU A 31 4.40 -22.82 4.46
N LEU A 32 4.09 -23.95 3.83
CA LEU A 32 3.61 -23.97 2.44
C LEU A 32 2.22 -23.33 2.30
N ALA A 33 1.35 -23.47 3.31
CA ALA A 33 0.05 -22.81 3.33
C ALA A 33 0.18 -21.29 3.45
N ALA A 34 1.08 -20.80 4.31
CA ALA A 34 1.37 -19.37 4.44
C ALA A 34 2.00 -18.80 3.15
N ALA A 35 2.87 -19.55 2.47
CA ALA A 35 3.45 -19.13 1.20
C ALA A 35 2.43 -19.08 0.04
N LYS A 36 1.39 -19.93 0.08
CA LYS A 36 0.33 -19.94 -0.95
C LYS A 36 -0.69 -18.81 -0.80
N THR A 37 -0.78 -18.16 0.36
CA THR A 37 -1.68 -17.00 0.55
C THR A 37 -1.11 -15.68 0.01
N ASP A 38 0.16 -15.67 -0.39
CA ASP A 38 0.82 -14.53 -1.04
C ASP A 38 0.68 -14.62 -2.57
N GLY A 39 -0.45 -14.14 -3.09
CA GLY A 39 -0.64 -13.90 -4.54
C GLY A 39 0.29 -12.79 -5.06
N PRO A 40 0.52 -12.70 -6.39
CA PRO A 40 1.52 -11.81 -6.96
C PRO A 40 1.18 -10.35 -6.70
N GLY A 41 1.90 -9.77 -5.73
CA GLY A 41 1.70 -8.46 -5.15
C GLY A 41 2.46 -8.27 -3.82
N SER A 42 2.95 -9.35 -3.20
CA SER A 42 3.79 -9.31 -2.01
C SER A 42 5.27 -9.13 -2.35
N GLY A 43 5.68 -7.87 -2.54
CA GLY A 43 7.07 -7.48 -2.31
C GLY A 43 7.35 -7.55 -0.80
N GLY A 44 7.85 -8.69 -0.33
CA GLY A 44 8.11 -8.95 1.09
C GLY A 44 9.39 -8.32 1.63
N GLY A 45 9.30 -7.84 2.87
CA GLY A 45 10.39 -7.45 3.77
C GLY A 45 10.16 -6.03 4.32
N PHE A 46 9.74 -5.79 5.55
CA PHE A 46 9.57 -6.59 6.77
C PHE A 46 8.35 -6.02 7.50
N GLU A 47 7.55 -6.89 8.11
CA GLU A 47 6.43 -6.54 9.01
C GLU A 47 5.50 -5.47 8.40
N VAL A 48 4.42 -5.91 7.76
CA VAL A 48 3.25 -5.02 7.61
C VAL A 48 2.85 -4.64 9.03
N ALA A 49 3.39 -3.54 9.54
CA ALA A 49 3.06 -3.01 10.86
C ALA A 49 1.54 -2.98 10.88
N HIS A 50 0.96 -3.83 11.74
CA HIS A 50 -0.47 -4.06 11.85
C HIS A 50 -1.13 -2.73 12.27
N GLY A 51 -1.31 -1.80 11.33
CA GLY A 51 -1.53 -0.39 11.64
C GLY A 51 -1.13 0.60 10.54
N CYS A 52 -0.21 0.30 9.61
CA CYS A 52 0.15 1.30 8.60
C CYS A 52 -1.04 1.65 7.69
N PRO A 53 -1.31 2.95 7.47
CA PRO A 53 -2.28 3.41 6.48
C PRO A 53 -2.08 2.73 5.12
N ARG A 54 -3.18 2.39 4.45
CA ARG A 54 -3.09 1.80 3.11
C ARG A 54 -2.55 2.85 2.13
N PHE A 55 -1.73 2.43 1.18
CA PHE A 55 -1.29 3.29 0.09
C PHE A 55 -1.76 2.69 -1.23
N GLN A 56 -2.49 3.46 -2.04
CA GLN A 56 -2.96 3.00 -3.34
C GLN A 56 -2.99 4.14 -4.34
N VAL A 57 -2.55 3.88 -5.57
CA VAL A 57 -2.63 4.87 -6.64
C VAL A 57 -4.08 4.99 -7.10
N TRP A 58 -4.59 6.22 -7.21
CA TRP A 58 -5.97 6.46 -7.67
C TRP A 58 -6.17 5.85 -9.07
N SER A 59 -7.23 5.04 -9.25
CA SER A 59 -7.40 4.22 -10.47
C SER A 59 -7.42 5.01 -11.78
N ARG A 60 -7.78 6.30 -11.72
CA ARG A 60 -7.83 7.20 -12.89
C ARG A 60 -6.62 8.13 -13.03
N GLU A 61 -5.73 8.17 -12.02
CA GLU A 61 -4.60 9.10 -11.96
C GLU A 61 -3.23 8.40 -11.98
N GLY A 62 -3.20 7.05 -12.03
CA GLY A 62 -1.95 6.30 -12.22
C GLY A 62 -1.29 6.50 -13.60
N TYR A 63 -1.99 7.12 -14.53
CA TYR A 63 -1.47 7.60 -15.80
C TYR A 63 -2.02 9.00 -16.10
N VAL A 64 -1.23 9.80 -16.79
CA VAL A 64 -1.63 11.12 -17.26
C VAL A 64 -1.18 11.29 -18.71
N THR A 65 -2.10 11.74 -19.56
CA THR A 65 -1.80 12.01 -20.97
C THR A 65 -1.93 13.50 -21.21
N ILE A 66 -0.84 14.12 -21.65
CA ILE A 66 -0.77 15.53 -22.03
C ILE A 66 -0.96 15.58 -23.55
N TYR A 67 -1.98 16.31 -23.98
CA TYR A 67 -2.31 16.51 -25.39
C TYR A 67 -1.91 17.90 -25.85
N GLU A 68 -1.87 18.11 -27.15
CA GLU A 68 -1.87 19.46 -27.71
C GLU A 68 -3.12 20.23 -27.30
N GLN A 69 -2.99 21.54 -27.18
CA GLN A 69 -4.07 22.41 -26.75
C GLN A 69 -5.29 22.26 -27.67
N GLY A 70 -6.46 22.01 -27.08
CA GLY A 70 -7.72 21.81 -27.81
C GLY A 70 -7.90 20.43 -28.44
N ARG A 71 -6.95 19.49 -28.27
CA ARG A 71 -7.01 18.14 -28.86
C ARG A 71 -7.06 17.00 -27.82
N VAL A 72 -7.69 17.25 -26.68
CA VAL A 72 -7.82 16.25 -25.61
C VAL A 72 -8.64 15.06 -26.11
N GLY A 73 -8.06 13.86 -25.98
CA GLY A 73 -8.70 12.61 -26.39
C GLY A 73 -8.29 12.11 -27.79
N ASP A 74 -7.60 12.92 -28.58
CA ASP A 74 -7.02 12.50 -29.86
C ASP A 74 -5.67 11.79 -29.63
N GLY A 75 -5.60 10.50 -29.95
CA GLY A 75 -4.38 9.70 -29.81
C GLY A 75 -3.21 10.19 -30.67
N LEU A 76 -3.48 10.86 -31.79
CA LEU A 76 -2.47 11.46 -32.65
C LEU A 76 -2.01 12.84 -32.17
N ALA A 77 -2.69 13.42 -31.18
CA ALA A 77 -2.36 14.70 -30.57
C ALA A 77 -1.64 14.55 -29.22
N VAL A 78 -1.22 13.34 -28.86
CA VAL A 78 -0.51 13.07 -27.60
C VAL A 78 0.88 13.69 -27.66
N MET A 79 1.17 14.57 -26.71
CA MET A 79 2.48 15.17 -26.49
C MET A 79 3.34 14.26 -25.61
N HIS A 80 2.81 13.87 -24.46
CA HIS A 80 3.50 13.05 -23.47
C HIS A 80 2.52 12.18 -22.70
N ARG A 81 2.98 11.01 -22.24
CA ARG A 81 2.21 10.13 -21.34
C ARG A 81 3.05 9.75 -20.14
N GLY A 82 2.62 10.16 -18.95
CA GLY A 82 3.17 9.73 -17.67
C GLY A 82 2.48 8.48 -17.15
N GLU A 83 3.23 7.61 -16.47
CA GLU A 83 2.74 6.40 -15.83
C GLU A 83 3.51 6.15 -14.53
N ILE A 84 2.80 5.83 -13.45
CA ILE A 84 3.38 5.34 -12.20
C ILE A 84 3.48 3.81 -12.31
N THR A 85 4.69 3.27 -12.11
CA THR A 85 4.96 1.83 -12.32
C THR A 85 5.29 1.09 -11.03
N LYS A 86 5.88 1.77 -10.04
CA LYS A 86 6.18 1.19 -8.74
C LYS A 86 5.85 2.15 -7.62
N THR A 87 5.41 1.58 -6.51
CA THR A 87 5.07 2.27 -5.28
C THR A 87 5.75 1.61 -4.10
N ALA A 88 6.01 2.38 -3.06
CA ALA A 88 6.55 1.94 -1.79
C ALA A 88 5.91 2.75 -0.65
N ARG A 89 5.73 2.11 0.50
CA ARG A 89 5.22 2.76 1.72
C ARG A 89 6.04 2.34 2.93
N GLU A 90 6.33 3.30 3.79
CA GLU A 90 6.91 3.12 5.12
C GLU A 90 6.11 4.01 6.06
N CYS A 91 5.76 3.52 7.25
CA CYS A 91 5.05 4.34 8.23
C CYS A 91 5.72 4.28 9.60
N GLN A 92 5.69 5.41 10.29
CA GLN A 92 6.09 5.55 11.69
C GLN A 92 4.87 5.99 12.48
N ILE A 93 4.48 5.17 13.46
CA ILE A 93 3.31 5.39 14.31
C ILE A 93 3.81 5.84 15.68
N GLU A 94 3.43 7.05 16.07
CA GLU A 94 3.68 7.64 17.37
C GLU A 94 2.35 7.86 18.11
N PRO A 95 2.34 8.01 19.44
CA PRO A 95 1.12 8.33 20.17
C PRO A 95 0.43 9.60 19.61
N GLY A 96 -0.76 9.43 19.05
CA GLY A 96 -1.57 10.53 18.47
C GLY A 96 -1.11 11.06 17.11
N ARG A 97 -0.04 10.51 16.51
CA ARG A 97 0.50 10.98 15.22
C ARG A 97 1.01 9.84 14.37
N VAL A 98 0.71 9.89 13.08
CA VAL A 98 1.24 8.95 12.09
C VAL A 98 1.99 9.73 11.02
N SER A 99 3.18 9.26 10.68
CA SER A 99 3.98 9.75 9.56
C SER A 99 4.12 8.65 8.52
N VAL A 100 3.69 8.92 7.29
CA VAL A 100 3.78 7.98 6.17
C VAL A 100 4.77 8.54 5.16
N LYS A 101 5.83 7.78 4.88
CA LYS A 101 6.71 8.00 3.74
C LYS A 101 6.18 7.17 2.58
N VAL A 102 5.80 7.85 1.51
CA VAL A 102 5.39 7.21 0.25
C VAL A 102 6.45 7.47 -0.80
N GLY A 103 6.88 6.39 -1.45
CA GLY A 103 7.73 6.43 -2.62
C GLY A 103 6.93 6.03 -3.85
N PHE A 104 7.12 6.73 -4.95
CA PHE A 104 6.59 6.31 -6.24
C PHE A 104 7.62 6.59 -7.32
N SER A 105 7.67 5.67 -8.27
CA SER A 105 8.50 5.79 -9.45
C SER A 105 7.70 5.44 -10.69
N GLY A 106 8.10 6.03 -11.80
CA GLY A 106 7.36 5.96 -13.02
C GLY A 106 8.19 6.35 -14.22
N ARG A 107 7.50 6.49 -15.34
CA ARG A 107 8.10 6.87 -16.61
C ARG A 107 7.23 7.86 -17.37
N VAL A 108 7.87 8.61 -18.24
CA VAL A 108 7.25 9.53 -19.19
C VAL A 108 7.62 9.07 -20.59
N LEU A 109 6.60 8.81 -21.39
CA LEU A 109 6.71 8.44 -22.79
C LEU A 109 6.48 9.67 -23.66
N LEU A 110 7.35 9.87 -24.65
CA LEU A 110 7.16 10.86 -25.69
C LEU A 110 6.07 10.38 -26.66
N GLY A 111 5.06 11.23 -26.89
CA GLY A 111 3.98 10.95 -27.83
C GLY A 111 4.30 11.36 -29.27
N PRO A 112 3.41 11.06 -30.24
CA PRO A 112 3.61 11.38 -31.66
C PRO A 112 3.80 12.87 -31.95
N LYS A 113 3.26 13.75 -31.09
CA LYS A 113 3.40 15.22 -31.20
C LYS A 113 4.36 15.80 -30.18
N GLY A 114 4.91 14.94 -29.31
CA GLY A 114 5.87 15.31 -28.30
C GLY A 114 7.14 15.90 -28.91
N LYS A 115 7.73 16.85 -28.18
CA LYS A 115 9.01 17.46 -28.54
C LYS A 115 10.04 17.13 -27.47
N THR A 116 11.31 17.18 -27.85
CA THR A 116 12.42 17.11 -26.91
C THR A 116 12.32 18.24 -25.88
N GLY A 117 12.52 17.93 -24.60
CA GLY A 117 12.53 18.90 -23.51
C GLY A 117 12.22 18.31 -22.14
N ASN A 118 12.08 19.19 -21.15
CA ASN A 118 11.63 18.82 -19.81
C ASN A 118 10.10 18.83 -19.76
N VAL A 119 9.52 17.71 -19.36
CA VAL A 119 8.08 17.54 -19.16
C VAL A 119 7.78 17.68 -17.69
N ALA A 120 6.89 18.62 -17.35
CA ALA A 120 6.39 18.79 -15.99
C ALA A 120 5.12 17.94 -15.78
N LEU A 121 5.18 16.96 -14.89
CA LEU A 121 4.04 16.15 -14.48
C LEU A 121 3.47 16.65 -13.14
N PRO A 122 2.16 16.92 -13.05
CA PRO A 122 1.52 17.21 -11.79
C PRO A 122 1.30 15.91 -11.02
N LEU A 123 1.74 15.87 -9.76
CA LEU A 123 1.42 14.80 -8.83
C LEU A 123 0.80 15.38 -7.58
N THR A 124 -0.16 14.64 -7.04
CA THR A 124 -0.84 15.00 -5.79
C THR A 124 -0.81 13.78 -4.89
N VAL A 125 -0.24 13.94 -3.71
CA VAL A 125 -0.33 12.97 -2.63
C VAL A 125 -1.37 13.48 -1.64
N PHE A 126 -2.31 12.65 -1.21
CA PHE A 126 -3.25 13.05 -0.18
C PHE A 126 -3.60 11.90 0.76
N VAL A 127 -4.05 12.27 1.95
CA VAL A 127 -4.51 11.32 2.97
C VAL A 127 -6.00 11.51 3.16
N SER A 128 -6.75 10.42 3.17
CA SER A 128 -8.14 10.37 3.58
C SER A 128 -8.33 9.62 4.88
N ASP A 129 -9.26 10.07 5.70
CA ASP A 129 -9.66 9.39 6.93
C ASP A 129 -10.67 8.26 6.67
N ALA A 130 -11.15 7.63 7.76
CA ALA A 130 -12.16 6.57 7.71
C ALA A 130 -13.50 7.02 7.08
N LYS A 131 -13.79 8.34 7.09
CA LYS A 131 -14.98 8.94 6.47
C LYS A 131 -14.75 9.33 5.02
N ARG A 132 -13.56 9.06 4.47
CA ARG A 132 -13.09 9.44 3.13
C ARG A 132 -12.94 10.95 2.93
N GLU A 133 -12.78 11.70 4.01
CA GLU A 133 -12.48 13.14 3.94
C GLU A 133 -10.97 13.36 3.79
N LYS A 134 -10.57 14.29 2.92
CA LYS A 134 -9.16 14.63 2.71
C LYS A 134 -8.66 15.47 3.88
N ILE A 135 -7.73 14.92 4.66
CA ILE A 135 -7.16 15.59 5.85
C ILE A 135 -5.80 16.22 5.58
N ALA A 136 -5.08 15.74 4.57
CA ALA A 136 -3.79 16.27 4.14
C ALA A 136 -3.67 16.18 2.62
N THR A 137 -3.04 17.17 1.99
CA THR A 137 -2.78 17.16 0.54
C THR A 137 -1.45 17.86 0.28
N ASP A 138 -0.61 17.21 -0.52
CA ASP A 138 0.69 17.68 -0.94
C ASP A 138 0.75 17.61 -2.47
N LYS A 139 1.09 18.73 -3.12
CA LYS A 139 1.14 18.84 -4.58
C LYS A 139 2.57 19.08 -5.00
N VAL A 140 3.07 18.25 -5.92
CA VAL A 140 4.44 18.34 -6.43
C VAL A 140 4.44 18.32 -7.95
N LYS A 141 5.35 19.07 -8.55
CA LYS A 141 5.63 19.01 -9.98
C LYS A 141 6.94 18.26 -10.16
N ILE A 142 6.91 17.20 -10.96
CA ILE A 142 8.11 16.46 -11.34
C ILE A 142 8.53 16.89 -12.74
N GLU A 143 9.80 17.24 -12.91
CA GLU A 143 10.38 17.46 -14.22
C GLU A 143 11.11 16.22 -14.70
N VAL A 144 10.81 15.78 -15.93
CA VAL A 144 11.45 14.63 -16.56
C VAL A 144 11.92 15.01 -17.95
N ALA A 145 13.21 14.83 -18.22
CA ALA A 145 13.77 15.07 -19.54
C ALA A 145 13.43 13.92 -20.49
N VAL A 146 12.92 14.26 -21.68
CA VAL A 146 12.66 13.32 -22.78
C VAL A 146 13.23 13.90 -24.07
N THR A 147 13.74 13.05 -24.94
CA THR A 147 14.34 13.44 -26.23
C THR A 147 13.84 12.49 -27.32
N LEU A 148 14.03 12.85 -28.60
CA LEU A 148 13.70 11.94 -29.70
C LEU A 148 14.55 10.66 -29.69
N ASP A 149 15.82 10.75 -29.29
CA ASP A 149 16.73 9.59 -29.18
C ASP A 149 16.43 8.73 -27.94
N LYS A 150 15.95 9.35 -26.87
CA LYS A 150 15.51 8.72 -25.62
C LYS A 150 14.06 9.12 -25.32
N PRO A 151 13.07 8.47 -25.97
CA PRO A 151 11.66 8.83 -25.85
C PRO A 151 11.04 8.39 -24.53
N ILE A 152 11.81 7.76 -23.64
CA ILE A 152 11.40 7.32 -22.31
C ILE A 152 12.26 8.01 -21.27
N GLY A 153 11.64 8.81 -20.41
CA GLY A 153 12.25 9.37 -19.21
C GLY A 153 11.74 8.65 -17.97
N TYR A 154 12.54 8.57 -16.90
CA TYR A 154 12.17 7.95 -15.64
C TYR A 154 12.20 8.96 -14.51
N PHE A 155 11.35 8.76 -13.50
CA PHE A 155 11.36 9.56 -12.28
C PHE A 155 11.15 8.69 -11.05
N SER A 156 11.66 9.16 -9.92
CA SER A 156 11.43 8.59 -8.59
C SER A 156 11.35 9.73 -7.59
N VAL A 157 10.30 9.72 -6.77
CA VAL A 157 10.08 10.74 -5.74
C VAL A 157 9.60 10.07 -4.47
N VAL A 158 10.08 10.59 -3.34
CA VAL A 158 9.65 10.21 -2.01
C VAL A 158 9.04 11.42 -1.33
N ARG A 159 7.85 11.25 -0.76
CA ARG A 159 7.13 12.28 0.01
C ARG A 159 6.82 11.75 1.39
N THR A 160 6.79 12.65 2.37
CA THR A 160 6.41 12.32 3.74
C THR A 160 5.19 13.14 4.09
N VAL A 161 4.15 12.47 4.56
CA VAL A 161 2.91 13.10 5.04
C VAL A 161 2.66 12.67 6.47
N SER A 162 2.46 13.65 7.35
CA SER A 162 2.17 13.41 8.76
C SER A 162 0.78 13.94 9.10
N PHE A 163 0.02 13.19 9.89
CA PHE A 163 -1.31 13.58 10.32
C PHE A 163 -1.58 13.08 11.75
N ASN A 164 -2.54 13.73 12.42
CA ASN A 164 -2.94 13.36 13.78
C ASN A 164 -4.01 12.26 13.73
N VAL A 165 -3.92 11.31 14.65
CA VAL A 165 -4.90 10.23 14.81
C VAL A 165 -5.58 10.40 16.17
N PRO A 166 -6.88 10.76 16.21
CA PRO A 166 -7.62 10.91 17.46
C PRO A 166 -7.68 9.60 18.24
N GLU A 167 -7.82 9.69 19.57
CA GLU A 167 -8.04 8.52 20.42
C GLU A 167 -9.26 7.72 19.96
N GLY A 168 -9.13 6.38 19.96
CA GLY A 168 -10.16 5.47 19.45
C GLY A 168 -10.16 5.26 17.94
N SER A 169 -9.41 6.05 17.17
CA SER A 169 -9.23 5.85 15.72
C SER A 169 -8.07 4.91 15.44
N ARG A 170 -8.17 4.08 14.40
CA ARG A 170 -7.08 3.18 14.01
C ARG A 170 -6.30 3.76 12.83
N PRO A 171 -4.96 3.87 12.91
CA PRO A 171 -4.13 4.29 11.78
C PRO A 171 -4.38 3.51 10.48
N ALA A 172 -4.76 2.23 10.58
CA ALA A 172 -5.05 1.38 9.43
C ALA A 172 -6.34 1.78 8.66
N GLU A 173 -7.20 2.63 9.23
CA GLU A 173 -8.41 3.13 8.57
C GLU A 173 -8.15 4.34 7.67
N TYR A 174 -6.96 4.91 7.75
CA TYR A 174 -6.53 5.99 6.86
C TYR A 174 -5.99 5.41 5.56
N GLU A 175 -6.21 6.13 4.47
CA GLU A 175 -5.74 5.77 3.15
C GLU A 175 -4.94 6.92 2.56
N VAL A 176 -3.80 6.58 1.97
CA VAL A 176 -2.92 7.49 1.27
C VAL A 176 -3.02 7.20 -0.22
N TYR A 177 -3.05 8.26 -1.02
CA TYR A 177 -3.16 8.24 -2.46
C TYR A 177 -2.11 9.11 -3.11
#